data_AF-A0A7Z6UX37-F1
#
_entry.id   AF-A0A7Z6UX37-F1
#
_cell.length_a   1.000
_cell.length_b   1.000
_cell.length_c   1.000
_cell.angle_alpha   90.00
_cell.angle_beta   90.00
_cell.angle_gamma   90.00
#
_symmetry.space_group_name_H-M   'P 1'
#
loop_
_entity.id
_entity.type
_entity.pdbx_description
1 polymer ?
#
loop_
_entity_poly.entity_id
_entity_poly.type
_entity_poly.pdbx_seq_one_letter_code
_entity_poly.pdbx_strand_id
1 'polypeptide(L)'
;MSRSLDTLLRPSLLAVAIALCTPMTSPLSMAAQQASLVAYDLPAGPMATTLNQISSQGGLALSLDPALVAGKTSSAVKGNFDAATALREALRGSGLQLVQSSAGTYTLMAMEQNA
;
A
#
# COMPACT_ATOMS: atom_id res chain seq x y z
N MET A 1 -35.06 -39.95 -49.19
CA MET A 1 -33.72 -40.40 -48.73
C MET A 1 -32.65 -39.74 -49.59
N SER A 2 -31.98 -38.71 -49.08
CA SER A 2 -30.57 -38.37 -49.37
C SER A 2 -30.26 -36.98 -48.83
N ARG A 3 -29.19 -36.91 -48.05
CA ARG A 3 -28.71 -35.78 -47.27
C ARG A 3 -27.88 -34.86 -48.16
N SER A 4 -28.06 -33.54 -48.03
CA SER A 4 -27.10 -32.55 -48.55
C SER A 4 -26.95 -31.44 -47.52
N LEU A 5 -26.20 -31.74 -46.46
CA LEU A 5 -25.93 -30.91 -45.29
C LEU A 5 -24.67 -30.03 -45.48
N ASP A 6 -24.04 -30.02 -46.65
CA ASP A 6 -22.64 -29.60 -46.76
C ASP A 6 -22.40 -28.57 -47.89
N THR A 7 -23.05 -27.40 -47.86
CA THR A 7 -22.61 -26.26 -48.69
C THR A 7 -22.87 -24.89 -48.06
N LEU A 8 -23.44 -24.80 -46.85
CA LEU A 8 -23.66 -23.52 -46.17
C LEU A 8 -22.59 -23.16 -45.13
N LEU A 9 -21.60 -24.03 -44.89
CA LEU A 9 -20.53 -23.78 -43.92
C LEU A 9 -19.34 -22.96 -44.47
N ARG A 10 -19.40 -22.49 -45.73
CA ARG A 10 -18.21 -21.99 -46.45
C ARG A 10 -18.06 -20.48 -46.72
N PRO A 11 -18.95 -19.55 -46.31
CA PRO A 11 -18.62 -18.13 -46.38
C PRO A 11 -18.39 -17.48 -45.00
N SER A 12 -18.52 -18.20 -43.88
CA SER A 12 -18.49 -17.61 -42.52
C SER A 12 -17.17 -17.87 -41.75
N LEU A 13 -16.02 -17.86 -42.43
CA LEU A 13 -14.72 -18.05 -41.77
C LEU A 13 -13.66 -17.02 -42.22
N LEU A 14 -14.07 -15.78 -42.52
CA LEU A 14 -13.11 -14.72 -42.84
C LEU A 14 -13.50 -13.34 -42.29
N ALA A 15 -14.16 -13.29 -41.13
CA ALA A 15 -14.58 -12.04 -40.49
C ALA A 15 -14.11 -11.87 -39.03
N VAL A 16 -13.15 -12.66 -38.55
CA VAL A 16 -12.61 -12.52 -37.18
C VAL A 16 -11.09 -12.62 -37.21
N ALA A 17 -10.41 -11.53 -37.52
CA ALA A 17 -8.95 -11.44 -37.41
C ALA A 17 -8.44 -10.13 -36.78
N ILE A 18 -9.33 -9.28 -36.23
CA ILE A 18 -8.93 -8.01 -35.61
C ILE A 18 -9.56 -7.89 -34.21
N ALA A 19 -9.03 -8.63 -33.23
CA ALA A 19 -9.39 -8.42 -31.81
C ALA A 19 -8.41 -9.06 -30.80
N LEU A 20 -7.10 -9.13 -31.09
CA LEU A 20 -6.12 -9.71 -30.16
C LEU A 20 -5.09 -8.70 -29.63
N CYS A 21 -5.45 -7.42 -29.57
CA CYS A 21 -4.71 -6.44 -28.78
C CYS A 21 -5.48 -6.16 -27.49
N THR A 22 -5.34 -7.04 -26.51
CA THR A 22 -5.57 -6.67 -25.11
C THR A 22 -4.24 -6.81 -24.39
N PRO A 23 -3.54 -5.69 -24.07
CA PRO A 23 -2.40 -5.77 -23.18
C PRO A 23 -2.90 -6.31 -21.84
N MET A 24 -2.28 -7.39 -21.37
CA MET A 24 -2.40 -7.89 -20.01
C MET A 24 -2.02 -6.75 -19.05
N THR A 25 -3.00 -5.97 -18.61
CA THR A 25 -2.86 -5.12 -17.44
C THR A 25 -2.90 -6.03 -16.22
N SER A 26 -1.71 -6.44 -15.78
CA SER A 26 -1.53 -7.01 -14.45
C SER A 26 -2.13 -6.05 -13.43
N PRO A 27 -3.17 -6.43 -12.65
CA PRO A 27 -3.40 -5.73 -11.42
C PRO A 27 -2.18 -6.06 -10.56
N LEU A 28 -1.29 -5.08 -10.39
CA LEU A 28 -0.38 -5.08 -9.27
C LEU A 28 -1.28 -5.14 -8.04
N SER A 29 -1.48 -6.34 -7.52
CA SER A 29 -2.11 -6.58 -6.24
C SER A 29 -1.21 -5.93 -5.21
N MET A 30 -1.45 -4.64 -4.97
CA MET A 30 -1.02 -3.96 -3.77
C MET A 30 -1.64 -4.79 -2.67
N ALA A 31 -0.82 -5.58 -1.98
CA ALA A 31 -1.19 -6.24 -0.75
C ALA A 31 -1.59 -5.15 0.24
N ALA A 32 -2.85 -4.72 0.16
CA ALA A 32 -3.49 -3.98 1.20
C ALA A 32 -3.72 -5.01 2.30
N GLN A 33 -2.70 -5.20 3.14
CA GLN A 33 -2.90 -5.67 4.52
C GLN A 33 -4.19 -4.99 4.99
N GLN A 34 -5.18 -5.78 5.42
CA GLN A 34 -6.51 -5.31 5.82
C GLN A 34 -6.37 -4.24 6.88
N ALA A 35 -6.32 -3.01 6.39
CA ALA A 35 -5.92 -1.82 7.09
C ALA A 35 -7.16 -1.30 7.81
N SER A 36 -7.30 -1.66 9.08
CA SER A 36 -8.45 -1.24 9.87
C SER A 36 -8.31 0.25 10.14
N LEU A 37 -9.27 1.03 9.64
CA LEU A 37 -9.29 2.48 9.86
C LEU A 37 -9.59 2.76 11.34
N VAL A 38 -8.57 3.20 12.07
CA VAL A 38 -8.66 3.59 13.48
C VAL A 38 -8.75 5.11 13.55
N ALA A 39 -9.65 5.61 14.40
CA ALA A 39 -9.72 7.03 14.69
C ALA A 39 -8.54 7.41 15.59
N TYR A 40 -7.54 8.07 15.02
CA TYR A 40 -6.40 8.61 15.75
C TYR A 40 -6.67 10.06 16.12
N ASP A 41 -6.46 10.41 17.39
CA ASP A 41 -6.42 11.79 17.88
C ASP A 41 -5.11 12.00 18.65
N LEU A 42 -4.01 12.12 17.92
CA LEU A 42 -2.70 12.35 18.50
C LEU A 42 -2.24 13.79 18.23
N PRO A 43 -2.04 14.62 19.28
CA PRO A 43 -1.50 15.96 19.11
C PRO A 43 -0.05 15.92 18.65
N ALA A 44 0.46 17.03 18.11
CA ALA A 44 1.87 17.18 17.81
C ALA A 44 2.68 17.05 19.12
N GLY A 45 3.69 16.19 19.11
CA GLY A 45 4.38 15.81 20.33
C GLY A 45 5.65 15.01 20.09
N PRO A 46 6.24 14.44 21.15
CA PRO A 46 7.44 13.63 21.05
C PRO A 46 7.18 12.46 20.10
N MET A 47 7.93 12.41 18.99
CA MET A 47 7.66 11.46 17.91
C MET A 47 7.73 10.01 18.38
N ALA A 48 8.67 9.70 19.29
CA ALA A 48 8.76 8.38 19.91
C ALA A 48 7.44 7.95 20.59
N THR A 49 6.78 8.85 21.30
CA THR A 49 5.52 8.56 22.02
C THR A 49 4.37 8.36 21.04
N THR A 50 4.25 9.22 20.03
CA THR A 50 3.22 9.14 18.98
C THR A 50 3.33 7.82 18.21
N LEU A 51 4.53 7.42 17.78
CA LEU A 51 4.75 6.18 17.03
C LEU A 51 4.50 4.92 17.87
N ASN A 52 4.89 4.95 19.16
CA ASN A 52 4.63 3.84 20.07
C ASN A 52 3.12 3.66 20.34
N GLN A 53 2.37 4.75 20.45
CA GLN A 53 0.91 4.73 20.56
C GLN A 53 0.26 4.17 19.30
N ILE A 54 0.66 4.65 18.11
CA ILE A 54 0.08 4.18 16.84
C ILE A 54 0.39 2.69 16.61
N SER A 55 1.62 2.24 16.86
CA SER A 55 1.98 0.82 16.71
C SER A 55 1.21 -0.07 17.68
N SER A 56 1.05 0.36 18.93
CA SER A 56 0.27 -0.36 19.95
C SER A 56 -1.22 -0.43 19.59
N GLN A 57 -1.81 0.68 19.11
CA GLN A 57 -3.22 0.73 18.70
C GLN A 57 -3.48 -0.04 17.39
N GLY A 58 -2.52 0.01 16.47
CA GLY A 58 -2.58 -0.64 15.18
C GLY A 58 -2.20 -2.11 15.17
N GLY A 59 -1.65 -2.63 16.28
CA GLY A 59 -1.13 -4.00 16.35
C GLY A 59 0.00 -4.28 15.36
N LEU A 60 0.73 -3.24 14.93
CA LEU A 60 1.81 -3.37 13.96
C LEU A 60 3.14 -3.64 14.65
N ALA A 61 3.86 -4.66 14.19
CA ALA A 61 5.24 -4.89 14.59
C ALA A 61 6.16 -3.86 13.95
N LEU A 62 6.36 -2.74 14.64
CA LEU A 62 7.23 -1.63 14.24
C LEU A 62 8.58 -1.72 14.96
N SER A 63 9.65 -1.88 14.19
CA SER A 63 11.02 -1.70 14.62
C SER A 63 11.43 -0.25 14.33
N LEU A 64 11.68 0.51 15.39
CA LEU A 64 12.18 1.87 15.31
C LEU A 64 13.42 1.99 16.19
N ASP A 65 14.36 2.83 15.78
CA ASP A 65 15.47 3.22 16.64
C ASP A 65 15.07 4.49 17.41
N PRO A 66 15.00 4.45 18.76
CA PRO A 66 14.59 5.60 19.55
C PRO A 66 15.56 6.78 19.42
N ALA A 67 16.84 6.57 19.06
CA ALA A 67 17.80 7.64 18.84
C ALA A 67 17.51 8.44 17.55
N LEU A 68 16.91 7.82 16.53
CA LEU A 68 16.52 8.50 15.28
C LEU A 68 15.30 9.42 15.47
N VAL A 69 14.46 9.11 16.46
CA VAL A 69 13.23 9.86 16.76
C VAL A 69 13.36 10.72 18.02
N ALA A 70 14.45 10.59 18.78
CA ALA A 70 14.75 11.38 19.97
C ALA A 70 14.96 12.86 19.59
N GLY A 71 14.27 13.76 20.29
CA GLY A 71 14.33 15.21 20.03
C GLY A 71 13.61 15.66 18.76
N LYS A 72 12.95 14.76 18.03
CA LYS A 72 12.10 15.08 16.88
C LYS A 72 10.64 15.22 17.33
N THR A 73 9.93 16.13 16.70
CA THR A 73 8.50 16.35 16.93
C THR A 73 7.72 15.77 15.77
N SER A 74 6.71 14.94 16.05
CA SER A 74 5.78 14.45 15.03
C SER A 74 4.73 15.49 14.71
N SER A 75 4.22 15.47 13.47
CA SER A 75 3.00 16.19 13.13
C SER A 75 1.80 15.62 13.90
N ALA A 76 0.79 16.46 14.12
CA ALA A 76 -0.47 16.00 14.69
C ALA A 76 -1.17 15.05 13.71
N VAL A 77 -1.63 13.90 14.20
CA VAL A 77 -2.38 12.92 13.40
C VAL A 77 -3.79 12.88 13.95
N LYS A 78 -4.73 13.49 13.22
CA LYS A 78 -6.14 13.52 13.56
C LYS A 78 -6.98 13.05 12.38
N GLY A 79 -7.69 11.94 12.56
CA GLY A 79 -8.57 11.37 11.55
C GLY A 79 -8.62 9.84 11.58
N ASN A 80 -9.43 9.28 10.69
CA ASN A 80 -9.51 7.85 10.49
C ASN A 80 -8.41 7.40 9.54
N PHE A 81 -7.36 6.81 10.09
CA PHE A 81 -6.23 6.30 9.32
C PHE A 81 -6.00 4.84 9.65
N ASP A 82 -5.38 4.13 8.71
CA ASP A 82 -4.75 2.87 9.03
C ASP A 82 -3.47 3.10 9.85
N ALA A 83 -3.05 2.12 10.64
CA ALA A 83 -1.82 2.21 11.42
C ALA A 83 -0.58 2.54 10.56
N ALA A 84 -0.41 1.94 9.37
CA ALA A 84 0.72 2.26 8.50
C ALA A 84 0.63 3.68 7.92
N THR A 85 -0.60 4.17 7.69
CA THR A 85 -0.84 5.53 7.18
C THR A 85 -0.67 6.59 8.28
N ALA A 86 -1.15 6.33 9.49
CA ALA A 86 -0.95 7.17 10.66
C ALA A 86 0.53 7.31 11.01
N LEU A 87 1.31 6.22 10.94
CA LEU A 87 2.76 6.27 11.09
C LEU A 87 3.38 7.19 10.04
N ARG A 88 3.01 7.02 8.77
CA ARG A 88 3.52 7.87 7.68
C ARG A 88 3.21 9.35 7.89
N GLU A 89 2.00 9.67 8.34
CA GLU A 89 1.58 11.04 8.63
C GLU A 89 2.32 11.63 9.83
N ALA A 90 2.52 10.84 10.89
CA ALA A 90 3.33 11.24 12.05
C ALA A 90 4.80 11.50 11.68
N LEU A 91 5.33 10.79 10.68
CA LEU A 91 6.69 10.93 10.16
C LEU A 91 6.84 12.08 9.14
N ARG A 92 5.75 12.72 8.71
CA ARG A 92 5.82 13.87 7.80
C ARG A 92 6.48 15.05 8.49
N GLY A 93 7.56 15.55 7.88
CA GLY A 93 8.38 16.64 8.41
C GLY A 93 9.58 16.18 9.24
N SER A 94 9.67 14.89 9.56
CA SER A 94 10.74 14.32 10.39
C SER A 94 12.01 13.97 9.60
N GLY A 95 11.86 13.83 8.27
CA GLY A 95 12.90 13.30 7.38
C GLY A 95 13.09 11.79 7.54
N LEU A 96 12.05 11.08 7.95
CA LEU A 96 12.08 9.63 8.18
C LEU A 96 11.03 8.94 7.32
N GLN A 97 11.31 7.70 6.94
CA GLN A 97 10.44 6.87 6.12
C GLN A 97 10.16 5.53 6.80
N LEU A 98 8.92 5.05 6.63
CA LEU A 98 8.51 3.72 7.03
C LEU A 98 8.79 2.75 5.87
N VAL A 99 9.53 1.68 6.14
CA VAL A 99 9.84 0.63 5.16
C VAL A 99 9.36 -0.70 5.68
N GLN A 100 8.50 -1.37 4.91
CA GLN A 100 8.01 -2.69 5.23
C GLN A 100 9.05 -3.73 4.86
N SER A 101 9.41 -4.59 5.81
CA SER A 101 10.25 -5.76 5.56
C SER A 101 9.41 -6.93 5.04
N SER A 102 10.04 -7.84 4.31
CA SER A 102 9.43 -9.06 3.80
C SER A 102 8.91 -10.00 4.92
N ALA A 103 9.37 -9.80 6.15
CA ALA A 103 8.88 -10.51 7.34
C ALA A 103 7.55 -9.97 7.91
N GLY A 104 6.95 -8.94 7.30
CA GLY A 104 5.71 -8.32 7.81
C GLY A 104 5.94 -7.34 8.97
N THR A 105 7.20 -7.09 9.33
CA THR A 105 7.61 -6.03 10.26
C THR A 105 7.83 -4.72 9.51
N TYR A 106 7.51 -3.61 10.15
CA TYR A 106 7.81 -2.27 9.65
C TYR A 106 9.11 -1.77 10.29
N THR A 107 10.00 -1.19 9.50
CA THR A 107 11.26 -0.60 9.98
C THR A 107 11.29 0.89 9.65
N LEU A 108 11.76 1.69 10.59
CA LEU A 108 11.91 3.13 10.43
C LEU A 108 13.33 3.46 9.98
N MET A 109 13.47 4.15 8.84
CA MET A 109 14.77 4.57 8.31
C MET A 109 14.77 6.08 8.07
N ALA A 110 15.93 6.72 8.26
CA ALA A 110 16.09 8.10 7.82
C ALA A 110 15.90 8.15 6.30
N MET A 111 15.12 9.11 5.82
CA MET A 111 15.07 9.36 4.38
C MET A 111 16.43 9.98 4.04
N GLU A 112 17.35 9.16 3.52
CA GLU A 112 18.57 9.65 2.91
C GLU A 112 18.11 10.37 1.63
N GLN A 113 17.87 11.68 1.74
CA GLN A 113 17.64 12.50 0.56
C GLN A 113 18.98 12.59 -0.17
N ASN A 114 19.25 11.61 -1.02
CA ASN A 114 20.39 11.62 -1.92
C ASN A 114 20.35 12.92 -2.76
N ALA A 115 21.36 13.75 -2.53
CA ALA A 115 21.58 15.08 -3.10
C ALA A 115 21.65 15.09 -4.64
#